data_AF-A0A7W7ZQI4-F1
#
_entry.id   AF-A0A7W7ZQI4-F1
#
_cell.length_a   1.000
_cell.length_b   1.000
_cell.length_c   1.000
_cell.angle_alpha   90.00
_cell.angle_beta   90.00
_cell.angle_gamma   90.00
#
_symmetry.space_group_name_H-M   'P 1'
#
loop_
_entity.id
_entity.type
_entity.pdbx_description
1 polymer ?
#
loop_
_entity_poly.entity_id
_entity_poly.type
_entity_poly.pdbx_seq_one_letter_code
_entity_poly.pdbx_strand_id
1 'polypeptide(L)'
;MSRFRYLDALTTAFVVILLVSNLLAQKVIRIGPFWHIPAFSTSGAMVLFPITYIFGDIFTEIYGYAASRRAIWLGFFGTALLYAVSALVIALPSDPEFHNQAAFVTVFGFLPRILIASLIAFWAGEFANSFTMAKLKLLTKGRMLWTRTVGSTVVGQAVDTTLVIVITFGGVFSAHKLVEIIVVGYLLKVGYEVLATPLTYLVIGWLKRAEGIDTFDAHTNFNPFRFTGQQEKL
;
A
#
# COMPACT_ATOMS: atom_id res chain seq x y z
N MET A 1 -2.06 -20.87 -21.53
CA MET A 1 -1.95 -20.09 -20.28
C MET A 1 -3.35 -19.67 -19.90
N SER A 2 -3.93 -20.13 -18.78
CA SER A 2 -5.20 -19.57 -18.32
C SER A 2 -4.93 -18.15 -17.85
N ARG A 3 -5.29 -17.18 -18.67
CA ARG A 3 -5.15 -15.77 -18.33
C ARG A 3 -6.14 -15.49 -17.20
N PHE A 4 -5.66 -15.08 -16.02
CA PHE A 4 -6.52 -14.62 -14.94
C PHE A 4 -7.45 -13.55 -15.48
N ARG A 5 -8.77 -13.66 -15.23
CA ARG A 5 -9.76 -12.80 -15.90
C ARG A 5 -9.71 -11.36 -15.38
N TYR A 6 -9.43 -11.18 -14.09
CA TYR A 6 -9.47 -9.88 -13.41
C TYR A 6 -8.10 -9.38 -12.95
N LEU A 7 -7.04 -10.19 -12.97
CA LEU A 7 -5.73 -9.77 -12.44
C LEU A 7 -5.21 -8.48 -13.09
N ASP A 8 -5.22 -8.39 -14.43
CA ASP A 8 -4.72 -7.21 -15.15
C ASP A 8 -5.53 -5.95 -14.79
N ALA A 9 -6.87 -6.09 -14.67
CA ALA A 9 -7.75 -5.00 -14.27
C ALA A 9 -7.54 -4.57 -12.81
N LEU A 10 -7.40 -5.53 -11.88
CA LEU A 10 -7.14 -5.26 -10.47
C LEU A 10 -5.77 -4.62 -10.26
N THR A 11 -4.73 -5.09 -10.95
CA THR A 11 -3.39 -4.47 -10.90
C THR A 11 -3.43 -3.04 -11.43
N THR A 12 -4.15 -2.79 -12.53
CA THR A 12 -4.31 -1.44 -13.08
C THR A 12 -5.05 -0.53 -12.10
N ALA A 13 -6.17 -1.00 -11.53
CA ALA A 13 -6.94 -0.26 -10.54
C ALA A 13 -6.10 0.07 -9.30
N PHE A 14 -5.34 -0.92 -8.79
CA PHE A 14 -4.43 -0.72 -7.66
C PHE A 14 -3.41 0.38 -7.93
N VAL A 15 -2.72 0.35 -9.07
CA VAL A 15 -1.71 1.36 -9.42
C VAL A 15 -2.34 2.74 -9.54
N VAL A 16 -3.50 2.85 -10.20
CA VAL A 16 -4.21 4.14 -10.34
C VAL A 16 -4.65 4.68 -8.97
N ILE A 17 -5.25 3.85 -8.13
CA ILE A 17 -5.69 4.23 -6.77
C ILE A 17 -4.49 4.66 -5.94
N LEU A 18 -3.37 3.94 -6.02
CA LEU A 18 -2.13 4.28 -5.32
C LEU A 18 -1.60 5.67 -5.76
N LEU A 19 -1.55 5.94 -7.07
CA LEU A 19 -1.11 7.25 -7.58
C LEU A 19 -2.05 8.39 -7.15
N VAL A 20 -3.37 8.18 -7.24
CA VAL A 20 -4.35 9.17 -6.78
C VAL A 20 -4.22 9.41 -5.28
N SER A 21 -4.07 8.34 -4.49
CA SER A 21 -3.87 8.43 -3.03
C SER A 21 -2.64 9.27 -2.68
N ASN A 22 -1.52 9.07 -3.36
CA ASN A 22 -0.29 9.85 -3.17
C ASN A 22 -0.49 11.35 -3.47
N LEU A 23 -1.22 11.70 -4.54
CA LEU A 23 -1.53 13.10 -4.87
C LEU A 23 -2.44 13.77 -3.84
N LEU A 24 -3.43 13.02 -3.33
CA LEU A 24 -4.35 13.52 -2.29
C LEU A 24 -3.71 13.60 -0.91
N ALA A 25 -2.58 12.91 -0.69
CA ALA A 25 -1.91 12.84 0.60
C ALA A 25 -1.51 14.22 1.16
N GLN A 26 -1.23 15.18 0.26
CA GLN A 26 -0.80 16.54 0.61
C GLN A 26 -1.89 17.37 1.29
N LYS A 27 -3.15 17.05 1.03
CA LYS A 27 -4.26 17.80 1.62
C LYS A 27 -4.60 17.19 2.98
N VAL A 28 -4.37 17.94 4.05
CA VAL A 28 -4.94 17.61 5.36
C VAL A 28 -6.44 17.92 5.33
N ILE A 29 -7.25 16.92 5.63
CA ILE A 29 -8.71 17.01 5.74
C ILE A 29 -9.12 16.97 7.21
N ARG A 30 -10.23 17.66 7.53
CA ARG A 30 -10.85 17.62 8.85
C ARG A 30 -12.13 16.80 8.77
N ILE A 31 -12.25 15.81 9.66
CA ILE A 31 -13.38 14.89 9.74
C ILE A 31 -14.14 15.13 11.05
N GLY A 32 -15.46 15.22 10.99
CA GLY A 32 -16.34 15.40 12.15
C GLY A 32 -16.62 16.86 12.55
N PRO A 33 -17.21 17.10 13.74
CA PRO A 33 -17.53 16.09 14.76
C PRO A 33 -18.70 15.17 14.35
N PHE A 34 -18.65 13.90 14.77
CA PHE A 34 -19.74 12.94 14.60
C PHE A 34 -20.11 12.34 15.96
N TRP A 35 -21.33 12.60 16.43
CA TRP A 35 -21.81 12.07 17.71
C TRP A 35 -20.85 12.41 18.87
N HIS A 36 -20.22 11.41 19.49
CA HIS A 36 -19.24 11.56 20.58
C HIS A 36 -17.77 11.58 20.11
N ILE A 37 -17.51 11.49 18.81
CA ILE A 37 -16.14 11.52 18.27
C ILE A 37 -15.76 12.98 17.97
N PRO A 38 -14.76 13.55 18.67
CA PRO A 38 -14.30 14.91 18.42
C PRO A 38 -13.71 15.02 17.00
N ALA A 39 -13.79 16.21 16.42
CA ALA A 39 -13.21 16.45 15.10
C ALA A 39 -11.70 16.21 15.13
N PHE A 40 -11.20 15.48 14.14
CA PHE A 40 -9.78 15.20 14.00
C PHE A 40 -9.30 15.53 12.58
N SER A 41 -7.99 15.75 12.45
CA SER A 41 -7.35 16.02 11.16
C SER A 41 -6.62 14.78 10.68
N THR A 42 -6.72 14.46 9.41
CA THR A 42 -6.01 13.35 8.77
C THR A 42 -5.58 13.73 7.35
N SER A 43 -4.69 12.97 6.74
CA SER A 43 -4.32 13.15 5.34
C SER A 43 -5.46 12.70 4.41
N GLY A 44 -5.64 13.38 3.28
CA GLY A 44 -6.58 13.01 2.23
C GLY A 44 -6.32 11.61 1.66
N ALA A 45 -5.08 11.09 1.79
CA ALA A 45 -4.74 9.72 1.44
C ALA A 45 -5.56 8.69 2.23
N MET A 46 -6.03 9.03 3.45
CA MET A 46 -6.82 8.13 4.29
C MET A 46 -8.10 7.62 3.62
N VAL A 47 -8.60 8.33 2.60
CA VAL A 47 -9.79 7.92 1.83
C VAL A 47 -9.51 6.68 0.98
N LEU A 48 -8.32 6.57 0.39
CA LEU A 48 -7.96 5.52 -0.57
C LEU A 48 -6.93 4.52 -0.02
N PHE A 49 -6.14 4.93 0.98
CA PHE A 49 -5.10 4.09 1.58
C PHE A 49 -5.61 2.72 2.06
N PRO A 50 -6.79 2.59 2.66
CA PRO A 50 -7.22 1.27 3.08
C PRO A 50 -7.66 0.39 1.92
N ILE A 51 -8.16 1.00 0.84
CA ILE A 51 -8.48 0.27 -0.39
C ILE A 51 -7.20 -0.34 -0.98
N THR A 52 -6.08 0.39 -0.98
CA THR A 52 -4.81 -0.15 -1.51
C THR A 52 -4.32 -1.38 -0.74
N TYR A 53 -4.50 -1.42 0.59
CA TYR A 53 -4.15 -2.58 1.41
C TYR A 53 -5.04 -3.80 1.10
N ILE A 54 -6.35 -3.59 0.93
CA ILE A 54 -7.26 -4.66 0.52
C ILE A 54 -6.85 -5.27 -0.83
N PHE A 55 -6.36 -4.45 -1.77
CA PHE A 55 -5.82 -4.96 -3.03
C PHE A 55 -4.57 -5.83 -2.81
N GLY A 56 -3.64 -5.43 -1.93
CA GLY A 56 -2.47 -6.24 -1.57
C GLY A 56 -2.84 -7.62 -1.02
N ASP A 57 -3.84 -7.66 -0.14
CA ASP A 57 -4.40 -8.89 0.42
C ASP A 57 -5.07 -9.75 -0.66
N ILE A 58 -5.88 -9.14 -1.54
CA ILE A 58 -6.52 -9.83 -2.68
C ILE A 58 -5.47 -10.44 -3.61
N PHE A 59 -4.42 -9.71 -3.96
CA PHE A 59 -3.38 -10.22 -4.85
C PHE A 59 -2.72 -11.46 -4.28
N THR A 60 -2.33 -11.41 -3.01
CA THR A 60 -1.62 -12.50 -2.37
C THR A 60 -2.55 -13.68 -2.07
N GLU A 61 -3.77 -13.44 -1.61
CA GLU A 61 -4.71 -14.52 -1.25
C GLU A 61 -5.26 -15.25 -2.47
N ILE A 62 -5.49 -14.57 -3.61
CA ILE A 62 -6.16 -15.17 -4.77
C ILE A 62 -5.16 -15.61 -5.82
N TYR A 63 -4.25 -14.70 -6.18
CA TYR A 63 -3.31 -14.89 -7.29
C TYR A 63 -1.90 -15.28 -6.83
N GLY A 64 -1.65 -15.28 -5.51
CA GLY A 64 -0.39 -15.67 -4.89
C GLY A 64 0.66 -14.56 -4.81
N TYR A 65 1.73 -14.85 -4.08
CA TYR A 65 2.82 -13.89 -3.84
C TYR A 65 3.46 -13.33 -5.13
N ALA A 66 3.54 -14.13 -6.19
CA ALA A 66 4.12 -13.68 -7.45
C ALA A 66 3.30 -12.55 -8.13
N ALA A 67 1.97 -12.59 -8.04
CA ALA A 67 1.10 -11.54 -8.55
C ALA A 67 1.18 -10.28 -7.68
N SER A 68 1.20 -10.46 -6.35
CA SER A 68 1.42 -9.36 -5.40
C SER A 68 2.75 -8.66 -5.63
N ARG A 69 3.85 -9.40 -5.75
CA ARG A 69 5.18 -8.88 -6.12
C ARG A 69 5.15 -8.03 -7.39
N ARG A 70 4.44 -8.48 -8.44
CA ARG A 70 4.30 -7.71 -9.68
C ARG A 70 3.55 -6.40 -9.43
N ALA A 71 2.45 -6.43 -8.70
CA ALA A 71 1.68 -5.23 -8.37
C ALA A 71 2.50 -4.23 -7.54
N ILE A 72 3.26 -4.70 -6.53
CA ILE A 72 4.14 -3.88 -5.69
C ILE A 72 5.18 -3.16 -6.54
N TRP A 73 5.86 -3.87 -7.44
CA TRP A 73 6.85 -3.26 -8.34
C TRP A 73 6.24 -2.24 -9.30
N LEU A 74 5.07 -2.54 -9.88
CA LEU A 74 4.38 -1.60 -10.76
C LEU A 74 3.94 -0.34 -10.00
N GLY A 75 3.43 -0.50 -8.78
CA GLY A 75 3.09 0.63 -7.89
C GLY A 75 4.31 1.45 -7.51
N PHE A 76 5.43 0.79 -7.15
CA PHE A 76 6.70 1.44 -6.81
C PHE A 76 7.23 2.25 -7.99
N PHE A 77 7.36 1.65 -9.18
CA PHE A 77 7.88 2.36 -10.36
C PHE A 77 6.93 3.44 -10.85
N GLY A 78 5.62 3.22 -10.81
CA GLY A 78 4.63 4.24 -11.15
C GLY A 78 4.74 5.46 -10.24
N THR A 79 4.87 5.22 -8.92
CA THR A 79 5.01 6.29 -7.92
C THR A 79 6.37 7.01 -8.07
N ALA A 80 7.45 6.27 -8.28
CA ALA A 80 8.77 6.85 -8.54
C ALA A 80 8.78 7.70 -9.82
N LEU A 81 8.12 7.25 -10.89
CA LEU A 81 7.97 8.00 -12.13
C LEU A 81 7.18 9.30 -11.91
N LEU A 82 6.06 9.23 -11.20
CA LEU A 82 5.26 10.42 -10.85
C LEU A 82 6.14 11.48 -10.19
N TYR A 83 6.94 11.09 -9.19
CA TYR A 83 7.79 12.03 -8.47
C TYR A 83 8.99 12.53 -9.28
N ALA A 84 9.64 11.65 -10.04
CA ALA A 84 10.77 12.04 -10.88
C ALA A 84 10.36 13.04 -11.96
N VAL A 85 9.24 12.79 -12.64
CA VAL A 85 8.71 13.69 -13.66
C VAL A 85 8.21 14.99 -13.04
N SER A 86 7.55 14.94 -11.88
CA SER A 86 7.13 16.14 -11.14
C SER A 86 8.31 17.05 -10.79
N ALA A 87 9.40 16.47 -10.27
CA ALA A 87 10.61 17.20 -9.93
C ALA A 87 11.29 17.80 -11.18
N LEU A 88 11.33 17.05 -12.29
CA LEU A 88 11.86 17.54 -13.56
C LEU A 88 11.06 18.74 -14.08
N VAL A 89 9.73 18.63 -14.11
CA VAL A 89 8.85 19.70 -14.61
C VAL A 89 8.94 20.95 -13.72
N ILE A 90 9.06 20.81 -12.41
CA ILE A 90 9.26 21.93 -11.48
C ILE A 90 10.59 22.66 -11.72
N ALA A 91 11.66 21.92 -12.07
CA ALA A 91 12.99 22.47 -12.27
C ALA A 91 13.15 23.24 -13.60
N LEU A 92 12.27 22.97 -14.58
CA LEU A 92 12.25 23.70 -15.84
C LEU A 92 11.71 25.14 -15.64
N PRO A 93 12.17 26.10 -16.45
CA PRO A 93 11.66 27.47 -16.36
C PRO A 93 10.16 27.49 -16.68
N SER A 94 9.39 28.17 -15.83
CA SER A 94 7.97 28.42 -16.09
C SER A 94 7.81 29.31 -17.32
N ASP A 95 6.86 28.97 -18.17
CA ASP A 95 6.43 29.86 -19.24
C ASP A 95 5.86 31.17 -18.63
N PRO A 96 6.07 32.35 -19.26
CA PRO A 96 5.50 33.61 -18.78
C PRO A 96 3.97 33.63 -18.64
N GLU A 97 3.24 32.84 -19.43
CA GLU A 97 1.77 32.71 -19.36
C GLU A 97 1.31 31.74 -18.25
N PHE A 98 2.22 30.94 -17.68
CA PHE A 98 1.89 30.03 -16.59
C PHE A 98 1.95 30.72 -15.23
N HIS A 99 0.81 31.28 -14.79
CA HIS A 99 0.73 32.05 -13.54
C HIS A 99 0.66 31.22 -12.24
N ASN A 100 0.52 29.89 -12.34
CA ASN A 100 0.26 29.01 -11.19
C ASN A 100 1.50 28.24 -10.68
N GLN A 101 2.71 28.72 -10.96
CA GLN A 101 3.95 28.04 -10.58
C GLN A 101 4.04 27.73 -9.08
N ALA A 102 3.69 28.68 -8.22
CA ALA A 102 3.73 28.46 -6.77
C ALA A 102 2.75 27.35 -6.32
N ALA A 103 1.54 27.31 -6.90
CA ALA A 103 0.56 26.27 -6.61
C ALA A 103 1.02 24.91 -7.14
N PHE A 104 1.63 24.86 -8.34
CA PHE A 104 2.19 23.65 -8.91
C PHE A 104 3.30 23.07 -8.03
N VAL A 105 4.23 23.92 -7.57
CA VAL A 105 5.27 23.54 -6.60
C VAL A 105 4.65 23.15 -5.25
N THR A 106 3.55 23.74 -4.81
CA THR A 106 2.92 23.33 -3.55
C THR A 106 2.31 21.93 -3.63
N VAL A 107 1.73 21.56 -4.78
CA VAL A 107 1.08 20.25 -4.97
C VAL A 107 2.07 19.16 -5.33
N PHE A 108 3.02 19.46 -6.22
CA PHE A 108 3.97 18.48 -6.79
C PHE A 108 5.40 18.62 -6.25
N GLY A 109 5.74 19.76 -5.64
CA GLY A 109 7.04 20.02 -5.01
C GLY A 109 7.07 19.42 -3.61
N PHE A 110 7.17 18.10 -3.60
CA PHE A 110 7.32 17.34 -2.36
C PHE A 110 8.74 17.42 -1.81
N LEU A 111 8.86 17.29 -0.48
CA LEU A 111 10.14 17.13 0.20
C LEU A 111 10.79 15.78 -0.20
N PRO A 112 11.98 15.78 -0.84
CA PRO A 112 12.62 14.54 -1.35
C PRO A 112 12.74 13.46 -0.27
N ARG A 113 12.97 13.89 0.98
CA ARG A 113 13.07 13.02 2.15
C ARG A 113 11.79 12.22 2.42
N ILE A 114 10.62 12.86 2.37
CA ILE A 114 9.33 12.21 2.63
C ILE A 114 9.04 11.19 1.53
N LEU A 115 9.34 11.55 0.27
CA LEU A 115 9.11 10.66 -0.86
C LEU A 115 9.94 9.39 -0.80
N ILE A 116 11.23 9.54 -0.56
CA ILE A 116 12.15 8.41 -0.44
C ILE A 116 11.72 7.54 0.74
N ALA A 117 11.33 8.14 1.88
CA ALA A 117 10.79 7.41 3.02
C ALA A 117 9.54 6.60 2.65
N SER A 118 8.55 7.23 2.00
CA SER A 118 7.30 6.58 1.60
C SER A 118 7.50 5.49 0.55
N LEU A 119 8.38 5.68 -0.44
CA LEU A 119 8.70 4.67 -1.44
C LEU A 119 9.38 3.44 -0.82
N ILE A 120 10.37 3.66 0.05
CA ILE A 120 11.08 2.58 0.76
C ILE A 120 10.11 1.84 1.69
N ALA A 121 9.30 2.58 2.44
CA ALA A 121 8.36 2.01 3.39
C ALA A 121 7.24 1.22 2.72
N PHE A 122 6.62 1.76 1.66
CA PHE A 122 5.63 1.05 0.86
C PHE A 122 6.22 -0.24 0.30
N TRP A 123 7.40 -0.17 -0.32
CA TRP A 123 8.06 -1.33 -0.91
C TRP A 123 8.33 -2.42 0.14
N ALA A 124 8.99 -2.05 1.25
CA ALA A 124 9.34 -3.00 2.30
C ALA A 124 8.10 -3.54 3.04
N GLY A 125 7.13 -2.67 3.33
CA GLY A 125 5.90 -2.98 4.05
C GLY A 125 5.00 -3.93 3.27
N GLU A 126 4.77 -3.67 1.98
CA GLU A 126 3.97 -4.54 1.12
C GLU A 126 4.62 -5.91 0.90
N PHE A 127 5.96 -5.95 0.76
CA PHE A 127 6.66 -7.24 0.69
C PHE A 127 6.59 -8.02 1.99
N ALA A 128 6.70 -7.33 3.13
CA ALA A 128 6.55 -7.96 4.45
C ALA A 128 5.11 -8.48 4.67
N ASN A 129 4.09 -7.71 4.25
CA ASN A 129 2.69 -8.12 4.28
C ASN A 129 2.49 -9.38 3.41
N SER A 130 2.76 -9.28 2.11
CA SER A 130 2.51 -10.35 1.15
C SER A 130 3.28 -11.64 1.48
N PHE A 131 4.53 -11.52 1.96
CA PHE A 131 5.29 -12.68 2.44
C PHE A 131 4.60 -13.36 3.62
N THR A 132 4.20 -12.56 4.63
CA THR A 132 3.54 -13.05 5.83
C THR A 132 2.20 -13.72 5.49
N MET A 133 1.41 -13.10 4.62
CA MET A 133 0.12 -13.64 4.20
C MET A 133 0.26 -15.00 3.51
N ALA A 134 1.19 -15.11 2.55
CA ALA A 134 1.46 -16.36 1.85
C ALA A 134 1.94 -17.47 2.80
N LYS A 135 2.81 -17.15 3.76
CA LYS A 135 3.27 -18.11 4.78
C LYS A 135 2.14 -18.55 5.71
N LEU A 136 1.32 -17.62 6.19
CA LEU A 136 0.17 -17.93 7.03
C LEU A 136 -0.85 -18.81 6.29
N LYS A 137 -1.02 -18.64 4.97
CA LYS A 137 -1.90 -19.49 4.16
C LYS A 137 -1.43 -20.94 4.11
N LEU A 138 -0.14 -21.17 3.97
CA LEU A 138 0.44 -22.51 4.03
C LEU A 138 0.27 -23.12 5.42
N LEU A 139 0.59 -22.35 6.47
CA LEU A 139 0.50 -22.81 7.87
C LEU A 139 -0.94 -23.17 8.27
N THR A 140 -1.91 -22.38 7.83
CA THR A 140 -3.33 -22.57 8.15
C THR A 140 -4.04 -23.51 7.16
N LYS A 141 -3.33 -24.07 6.18
CA LYS A 141 -3.90 -24.90 5.10
C LYS A 141 -5.10 -24.22 4.42
N GLY A 142 -5.02 -22.91 4.23
CA GLY A 142 -6.07 -22.09 3.62
C GLY A 142 -7.26 -21.76 4.53
N ARG A 143 -7.31 -22.30 5.76
CA ARG A 143 -8.38 -22.02 6.74
C ARG A 143 -8.15 -20.67 7.42
N MET A 144 -9.20 -20.06 7.97
CA MET A 144 -9.10 -18.82 8.76
C MET A 144 -8.46 -17.63 8.01
N LEU A 145 -9.16 -17.08 7.00
CA LEU A 145 -8.66 -15.91 6.24
C LEU A 145 -8.31 -14.69 7.12
N TRP A 146 -9.00 -14.48 8.25
CA TRP A 146 -8.80 -13.35 9.14
C TRP A 146 -7.41 -13.34 9.79
N THR A 147 -6.84 -14.52 10.08
CA THR A 147 -5.48 -14.58 10.64
C THR A 147 -4.47 -14.10 9.63
N ARG A 148 -4.76 -14.30 8.34
CA ARG A 148 -3.91 -13.88 7.24
C ARG A 148 -4.00 -12.39 7.00
N THR A 149 -5.20 -11.84 6.81
CA THR A 149 -5.41 -10.41 6.53
C THR A 149 -4.93 -9.53 7.68
N VAL A 150 -5.31 -9.88 8.92
CA VAL A 150 -4.89 -9.12 10.11
C VAL A 150 -3.42 -9.38 10.43
N GLY A 151 -2.96 -10.64 10.36
CA GLY A 151 -1.59 -11.01 10.70
C GLY A 151 -0.55 -10.44 9.71
N SER A 152 -0.86 -10.45 8.41
CA SER A 152 -0.01 -9.83 7.40
C SER A 152 0.03 -8.31 7.56
N THR A 153 -1.11 -7.69 7.88
CA THR A 153 -1.19 -6.24 8.10
C THR A 153 -0.43 -5.82 9.35
N VAL A 154 -0.49 -6.58 10.44
CA VAL A 154 0.33 -6.37 11.65
C VAL A 154 1.82 -6.31 11.29
N VAL A 155 2.32 -7.25 10.49
CA VAL A 155 3.73 -7.27 10.11
C VAL A 155 4.05 -6.15 9.11
N GLY A 156 3.25 -6.01 8.06
CA GLY A 156 3.45 -5.02 6.99
C GLY A 156 3.41 -3.58 7.52
N GLN A 157 2.42 -3.26 8.35
CA GLN A 157 2.27 -1.91 8.92
C GLN A 157 3.34 -1.58 9.96
N ALA A 158 3.85 -2.56 10.69
CA ALA A 158 4.97 -2.35 11.59
C ALA A 158 6.21 -1.92 10.79
N VAL A 159 6.50 -2.58 9.66
CA VAL A 159 7.60 -2.23 8.76
C VAL A 159 7.35 -0.88 8.09
N ASP A 160 6.20 -0.70 7.43
CA ASP A 160 5.85 0.53 6.72
C ASP A 160 5.89 1.75 7.64
N THR A 161 5.13 1.72 8.74
CA THR A 161 4.98 2.88 9.61
C THR A 161 6.30 3.23 10.29
N THR A 162 7.08 2.24 10.71
CA THR A 162 8.40 2.49 11.29
C THR A 162 9.33 3.14 10.27
N LEU A 163 9.41 2.62 9.05
CA LEU A 163 10.28 3.16 8.01
C LEU A 163 9.86 4.57 7.60
N VAL A 164 8.56 4.83 7.39
CA VAL A 164 8.05 6.17 7.07
C VAL A 164 8.49 7.15 8.15
N ILE A 165 8.19 6.86 9.42
CA ILE A 165 8.40 7.82 10.51
C ILE A 165 9.89 8.02 10.81
N VAL A 166 10.68 6.95 10.86
CA VAL A 166 12.12 7.04 11.14
C VAL A 166 12.85 7.77 10.02
N ILE A 167 12.61 7.42 8.76
CA ILE A 167 13.31 8.05 7.63
C ILE A 167 12.84 9.50 7.48
N THR A 168 11.55 9.78 7.63
CA THR A 168 11.00 11.14 7.47
C THR A 168 11.39 12.09 8.60
N PHE A 169 11.29 11.64 9.86
CA PHE A 169 11.39 12.52 11.03
C PHE A 169 12.59 12.24 11.93
N GLY A 170 13.43 11.24 11.60
CA GLY A 170 14.66 10.96 12.33
C GLY A 170 15.59 12.18 12.40
N GLY A 171 16.03 12.55 13.59
CA GLY A 171 16.84 13.75 13.80
C GLY A 171 16.06 15.08 13.72
N VAL A 172 14.75 15.05 13.46
CA VAL A 172 13.85 16.21 13.56
C VAL A 172 13.07 16.17 14.88
N PHE A 173 12.52 15.02 15.22
CA PHE A 173 11.82 14.81 16.49
C PHE A 173 12.64 13.95 17.46
N SER A 174 12.33 14.08 18.76
CA SER A 174 12.92 13.24 19.81
C SER A 174 12.54 11.76 19.62
N ALA A 175 13.39 10.84 20.05
CA ALA A 175 13.14 9.40 19.93
C ALA A 175 11.80 8.99 20.58
N HIS A 176 11.47 9.57 21.74
CA HIS A 176 10.18 9.35 22.39
C HIS A 176 9.01 9.75 21.48
N LYS A 177 9.08 10.92 20.85
CA LYS A 177 7.99 11.39 19.97
C LYS A 177 7.85 10.53 18.73
N LEU A 178 8.96 10.03 18.16
CA LEU A 178 8.92 9.10 17.04
C LEU A 178 8.20 7.80 17.41
N VAL A 179 8.54 7.21 18.56
CA VAL A 179 7.89 5.98 19.05
C VAL A 179 6.41 6.21 19.27
N GLU A 180 6.01 7.33 19.87
CA GLU A 180 4.61 7.69 20.09
C GLU A 180 3.83 7.75 18.75
N ILE A 181 4.36 8.44 17.75
CA ILE A 181 3.73 8.56 16.42
C ILE A 181 3.65 7.19 15.74
N ILE A 182 4.71 6.38 15.81
CA ILE A 182 4.74 5.03 15.24
C ILE A 182 3.65 4.17 15.87
N VAL A 183 3.59 4.10 17.21
CA VAL A 183 2.64 3.24 17.92
C VAL A 183 1.20 3.66 17.63
N VAL A 184 0.89 4.96 17.71
CA VAL A 184 -0.47 5.45 17.45
C VAL A 184 -0.87 5.20 16.00
N GLY A 185 -0.01 5.56 15.04
CA GLY A 185 -0.28 5.35 13.61
C GLY A 185 -0.44 3.86 13.27
N TYR A 186 0.41 3.02 13.83
CA TYR A 186 0.37 1.57 13.66
C TYR A 186 -0.94 0.97 14.17
N LEU A 187 -1.34 1.29 15.41
CA LEU A 187 -2.56 0.76 16.01
C LEU A 187 -3.81 1.20 15.24
N LEU A 188 -3.86 2.44 14.75
CA LEU A 188 -4.97 2.93 13.94
C LEU A 188 -5.09 2.16 12.62
N LYS A 189 -3.98 1.92 11.92
CA LYS A 189 -3.98 1.19 10.65
C LYS A 189 -4.35 -0.28 10.83
N VAL A 190 -3.83 -0.94 11.88
CA VAL A 190 -4.21 -2.32 12.22
C VAL A 190 -5.69 -2.39 12.63
N GLY A 191 -6.15 -1.44 13.44
CA GLY A 191 -7.56 -1.36 13.84
C GLY A 191 -8.50 -1.19 12.65
N TYR A 192 -8.11 -0.37 11.66
CA TYR A 192 -8.85 -0.25 10.41
C TYR A 192 -8.97 -1.61 9.69
N GLU A 193 -7.87 -2.35 9.54
CA GLU A 193 -7.88 -3.65 8.85
C GLU A 193 -8.80 -4.65 9.55
N VAL A 194 -8.78 -4.69 10.88
CA VAL A 194 -9.70 -5.55 11.65
C VAL A 194 -11.16 -5.21 11.33
N LEU A 195 -11.49 -3.93 11.20
CA LEU A 195 -12.84 -3.47 10.83
C LEU A 195 -13.17 -3.72 9.36
N ALA A 196 -12.19 -3.67 8.47
CA ALA A 196 -12.35 -3.90 7.03
C ALA A 196 -12.35 -5.40 6.65
N THR A 197 -11.80 -6.26 7.50
CA THR A 197 -11.68 -7.71 7.27
C THR A 197 -13.01 -8.36 6.82
N PRO A 198 -14.19 -8.05 7.39
CA PRO A 198 -15.46 -8.58 6.89
C PRO A 198 -15.75 -8.23 5.42
N LEU A 199 -15.43 -7.01 5.00
CA LEU A 199 -15.56 -6.58 3.60
C LEU A 199 -14.54 -7.31 2.72
N THR A 200 -13.29 -7.42 3.18
CA THR A 200 -12.22 -8.17 2.50
C THR A 200 -12.65 -9.63 2.25
N TYR A 201 -13.31 -10.27 3.21
CA TYR A 201 -13.87 -11.61 3.07
C TYR A 201 -14.92 -11.71 1.94
N LEU A 202 -15.83 -10.73 1.85
CA LEU A 202 -16.87 -10.71 0.82
C LEU A 202 -16.25 -10.60 -0.58
N VAL A 203 -15.31 -9.68 -0.76
CA VAL A 203 -14.63 -9.45 -2.04
C VAL A 203 -13.79 -10.66 -2.45
N ILE A 204 -12.98 -11.20 -1.53
CA ILE A 204 -12.15 -12.37 -1.79
C ILE A 204 -13.02 -13.60 -2.11
N GLY A 205 -14.09 -13.83 -1.35
CA GLY A 205 -15.01 -14.94 -1.59
C GLY A 205 -15.70 -14.86 -2.95
N TRP A 206 -16.08 -13.65 -3.38
CA TRP A 206 -16.64 -13.43 -4.72
C TRP A 206 -15.59 -13.67 -5.82
N LEU A 207 -14.39 -13.10 -5.69
CA LEU A 207 -13.32 -13.25 -6.69
C LEU A 207 -12.85 -14.71 -6.83
N LYS A 208 -12.69 -15.45 -5.71
CA LYS A 208 -12.35 -16.89 -5.76
C LYS A 208 -13.38 -17.69 -6.56
N ARG A 209 -14.67 -17.39 -6.41
CA ARG A 209 -15.75 -18.02 -7.20
C ARG A 209 -15.72 -17.59 -8.67
N ALA A 210 -15.47 -16.32 -8.94
CA ALA A 210 -15.48 -15.77 -10.30
C ALA A 210 -14.28 -16.22 -11.15
N GLU A 211 -13.11 -16.39 -10.53
CA GLU A 211 -11.90 -16.90 -11.16
C GLU A 211 -11.81 -18.43 -11.13
N GLY A 212 -12.46 -19.09 -10.17
CA GLY A 212 -12.38 -20.54 -10.00
C GLY A 212 -11.01 -21.01 -9.48
N ILE A 213 -10.29 -20.16 -8.76
CA ILE A 213 -8.93 -20.42 -8.27
C ILE A 213 -8.79 -20.16 -6.77
N ASP A 214 -7.89 -20.92 -6.14
CA ASP A 214 -7.40 -20.66 -4.79
C ASP A 214 -5.91 -21.02 -4.70
N THR A 215 -5.02 -20.05 -4.92
CA THR A 215 -3.58 -20.30 -5.10
C THR A 215 -2.87 -20.56 -3.77
N PHE A 216 -2.05 -21.61 -3.69
CA PHE A 216 -1.18 -21.88 -2.54
C PHE A 216 0.30 -21.74 -2.91
N ASP A 217 1.04 -20.88 -2.22
CA ASP A 217 2.45 -20.56 -2.49
C ASP A 217 3.44 -21.63 -1.97
N ALA A 218 3.16 -22.93 -2.17
CA ALA A 218 3.93 -24.03 -1.58
C ALA A 218 5.36 -24.15 -2.14
N HIS A 219 5.52 -23.88 -3.43
CA HIS A 219 6.82 -23.91 -4.13
C HIS A 219 7.24 -22.51 -4.63
N THR A 220 6.70 -21.45 -4.04
CA THR A 220 6.98 -20.08 -4.48
C THR A 220 8.33 -19.59 -3.97
N ASN A 221 9.11 -19.00 -4.88
CA ASN A 221 10.31 -18.26 -4.49
C ASN A 221 9.92 -16.85 -4.01
N PHE A 222 10.12 -16.62 -2.71
CA PHE A 222 9.81 -15.37 -2.01
C PHE A 222 10.85 -14.25 -2.21
N ASN A 223 11.82 -14.41 -3.12
CA ASN A 223 12.73 -13.33 -3.47
C ASN A 223 11.96 -12.19 -4.16
N PRO A 224 11.99 -10.96 -3.61
CA PRO A 224 11.30 -9.80 -4.18
C PRO A 224 11.73 -9.42 -5.60
N PHE A 225 12.92 -9.84 -6.04
CA PHE A 225 13.52 -9.45 -7.32
C PHE A 225 13.37 -10.49 -8.43
N ARG A 226 12.71 -11.62 -8.18
CA ARG A 226 12.55 -12.69 -9.18
C ARG A 226 11.31 -12.45 -10.04
N PHE A 227 11.50 -12.14 -11.33
CA PHE A 227 10.38 -11.87 -12.25
C PHE A 227 9.90 -13.08 -13.07
N THR A 228 10.61 -14.21 -13.04
CA THR A 228 10.26 -15.40 -13.83
C THR A 228 9.30 -16.33 -13.07
N GLY A 229 8.10 -16.52 -13.62
CA GLY A 229 7.11 -17.48 -13.12
C GLY A 229 7.39 -18.89 -13.64
N GLN A 230 8.11 -19.69 -12.88
CA GLN A 230 7.86 -21.13 -12.86
C GLN A 230 6.98 -21.38 -11.65
N GLN A 231 5.66 -21.37 -11.87
CA GLN A 231 4.77 -22.15 -11.04
C GLN A 231 4.94 -23.59 -11.52
N GLU A 232 5.70 -24.39 -10.78
CA GLU A 232 5.61 -25.85 -10.92
C GLU A 232 4.17 -26.23 -10.58
N LYS A 233 3.40 -26.59 -11.60
CA LYS A 233 2.08 -27.20 -11.44
C LYS A 233 2.29 -28.56 -10.79
N LEU A 234 1.70 -28.76 -9.62
CA LEU A 234 1.22 -30.06 -9.19
C LEU A 234 -0.28 -30.11 -9.47
#